data_AF-A0A3D5USP8-F1
#
_entry.id   AF-A0A3D5USP8-F1
#
_cell.length_a   1.000
_cell.length_b   1.000
_cell.length_c   1.000
_cell.angle_alpha   90.00
_cell.angle_beta   90.00
_cell.angle_gamma   90.00
#
_symmetry.space_group_name_H-M   'P 1'
#
loop_
_entity.id
_entity.type
_entity.pdbx_description
1 polymer ?
#
loop_
_entity_poly.entity_id
_entity_poly.type
_entity_poly.pdbx_seq_one_letter_code
_entity_poly.pdbx_strand_id
1 'polypeptide(L)'
;MADTTDRTSTAREGTSRHRPPFGWLRALLGLGNGDSSLRESLEEVIEEHEDMHRGLTAEERHMLVNILNFGELRVDDVMVPRADVVGVEESASLEDVLRLYRESSHSRMPVYRETLDDPIGMVHLKDVLAWFAP
;
A
#
# COMPACT_ATOMS: atom_id res chain seq x y z
N MET A 1 -7.73 72.56 -44.05
CA MET A 1 -8.97 72.97 -43.37
C MET A 1 -9.31 71.84 -42.41
N ALA A 2 -9.18 72.11 -41.10
CA ALA A 2 -9.53 71.34 -39.89
C ALA A 2 -9.17 69.82 -39.87
N ASP A 3 -8.23 69.31 -39.06
CA ASP A 3 -8.05 69.33 -37.59
C ASP A 3 -8.69 68.10 -36.88
N THR A 4 -7.89 67.52 -35.97
CA THR A 4 -8.28 66.83 -34.71
C THR A 4 -8.96 65.45 -34.81
N THR A 5 -8.29 64.33 -34.46
CA THR A 5 -7.98 63.74 -33.12
C THR A 5 -8.73 62.38 -33.09
N ASP A 6 -8.11 61.23 -32.83
CA ASP A 6 -7.65 60.85 -31.50
C ASP A 6 -6.58 59.74 -31.52
N ARG A 7 -5.73 59.82 -30.50
CA ARG A 7 -4.72 58.85 -30.06
C ARG A 7 -5.45 57.61 -29.52
N THR A 8 -4.84 56.42 -29.43
CA THR A 8 -3.98 56.08 -28.27
C THR A 8 -3.63 54.58 -28.37
N SER A 9 -2.32 54.26 -28.27
CA SER A 9 -1.72 53.22 -27.42
C SER A 9 -2.41 51.83 -27.36
N THR A 10 -1.77 50.68 -27.54
CA THR A 10 -0.43 50.27 -27.14
C THR A 10 -0.26 48.83 -27.62
N ALA A 11 0.91 48.48 -28.13
CA ALA A 11 1.31 47.10 -28.31
C ALA A 11 1.30 46.35 -26.97
N ARG A 12 0.71 45.15 -26.93
CA ARG A 12 0.96 44.15 -25.90
C ARG A 12 1.26 42.81 -26.56
N GLU A 13 2.54 42.50 -26.52
CA GLU A 13 3.14 41.20 -26.76
C GLU A 13 2.74 40.26 -25.61
N GLY A 14 2.11 39.12 -25.93
CA GLY A 14 1.66 38.12 -24.97
C GLY A 14 2.17 36.76 -25.40
N THR A 15 3.37 36.43 -24.94
CA THR A 15 4.08 35.18 -25.24
C THR A 15 3.35 33.98 -24.65
N SER A 16 2.85 33.07 -25.50
CA SER A 16 2.39 31.74 -25.07
C SER A 16 3.61 30.86 -24.75
N ARG A 17 4.10 30.93 -23.51
CA ARG A 17 5.13 30.00 -23.02
C ARG A 17 4.51 28.64 -22.72
N HIS A 18 4.62 27.74 -23.68
CA HIS A 18 4.56 26.30 -23.50
C HIS A 18 5.61 25.87 -22.45
N ARG A 19 5.19 25.20 -21.37
CA ARG A 19 6.09 24.56 -20.39
C ARG A 19 6.14 23.04 -20.65
N PRO A 20 7.31 22.40 -20.60
CA PRO A 20 7.52 21.04 -21.12
C PRO A 20 7.06 19.91 -20.18
N PRO A 21 6.79 18.70 -20.73
CA PRO A 21 6.08 17.60 -20.07
C PRO A 21 6.92 16.72 -19.11
N PHE A 22 8.14 17.15 -18.74
CA PHE A 22 9.12 16.32 -18.04
C PHE A 22 9.50 16.79 -16.63
N GLY A 23 8.81 17.79 -16.07
CA GLY A 23 9.06 18.29 -14.70
C GLY A 23 8.53 17.37 -13.59
N TRP A 24 7.41 16.69 -13.84
CA TRP A 24 6.75 15.80 -12.87
C TRP A 24 7.53 14.50 -12.64
N LEU A 25 8.22 14.00 -13.68
CA LEU A 25 9.03 12.79 -13.58
C LEU A 25 10.22 12.97 -12.62
N ARG A 26 10.63 14.23 -12.38
CA ARG A 26 11.67 14.58 -11.41
C ARG A 26 11.13 14.66 -9.97
N ALA A 27 9.83 14.91 -9.80
CA ALA A 27 9.14 14.78 -8.51
C ALA A 27 8.94 13.30 -8.14
N LEU A 28 8.71 12.44 -9.13
CA LEU A 28 8.64 10.98 -8.97
C LEU A 28 9.99 10.35 -8.56
N LEU A 29 11.11 11.05 -8.78
CA LEU A 29 12.48 10.52 -8.58
C LEU A 29 13.19 11.07 -7.32
N GLY A 30 12.44 11.60 -6.34
CA GLY A 30 12.93 11.73 -4.96
C GLY A 30 13.89 12.90 -4.67
N LEU A 31 13.52 14.13 -5.07
CA LEU A 31 14.27 15.35 -4.75
C LEU A 31 13.40 16.49 -4.16
N GLY A 32 12.46 16.17 -3.27
CA GLY A 32 11.67 17.18 -2.56
C GLY A 32 11.10 16.66 -1.23
N ASN A 33 11.39 17.37 -0.14
CA ASN A 33 10.85 17.14 1.19
C ASN A 33 9.33 17.43 1.23
N GLY A 34 8.48 16.47 0.88
CA GLY A 34 7.03 16.66 0.89
C GLY A 34 6.24 15.40 0.60
N ASP A 35 6.28 14.42 1.51
CA ASP A 35 5.50 13.18 1.39
C ASP A 35 4.01 13.42 1.70
N SER A 36 3.69 14.31 2.65
CA SER A 36 2.30 14.55 3.08
C SER A 36 1.44 15.32 2.07
N SER A 37 1.95 16.42 1.50
CA SER A 37 1.16 17.26 0.57
C SER A 37 0.84 16.55 -0.76
N LEU A 38 1.68 15.61 -1.18
CA LEU A 38 1.47 14.83 -2.40
C LEU A 38 0.42 13.73 -2.23
N ARG A 39 0.30 13.18 -1.01
CA ARG A 39 -0.70 12.17 -0.67
C ARG A 39 -2.09 12.77 -0.63
N GLU A 40 -2.26 13.89 0.06
CA GLU A 40 -3.52 14.64 0.09
C GLU A 40 -3.99 15.00 -1.33
N SER A 41 -3.08 15.46 -2.18
CA SER A 41 -3.38 15.77 -3.60
C SER A 41 -3.76 14.53 -4.41
N LEU A 42 -3.19 13.36 -4.09
CA LEU A 42 -3.48 12.12 -4.81
C LEU A 42 -4.81 11.52 -4.36
N GLU A 43 -5.13 11.57 -3.08
CA GLU A 43 -6.42 11.17 -2.52
C GLU A 43 -7.57 12.00 -3.12
N GLU A 44 -7.41 13.32 -3.17
CA GLU A 44 -8.37 14.23 -3.78
C GLU A 44 -8.61 13.89 -5.27
N VAL A 45 -7.54 13.67 -6.04
CA VAL A 45 -7.65 13.29 -7.47
C VAL A 45 -8.34 11.94 -7.66
N ILE A 46 -8.07 10.98 -6.77
CA ILE A 46 -8.74 9.69 -6.78
C ILE A 46 -10.22 9.90 -6.52
N GLU A 47 -10.58 10.64 -5.47
CA GLU A 47 -11.97 10.96 -5.10
C GLU A 47 -12.72 11.65 -6.24
N GLU A 48 -12.15 12.69 -6.84
CA GLU A 48 -12.77 13.47 -7.93
C GLU A 48 -13.03 12.67 -9.23
N HIS A 49 -12.33 11.56 -9.46
CA HIS A 49 -12.47 10.76 -10.70
C HIS A 49 -13.69 9.82 -10.74
N GLU A 50 -14.77 10.12 -10.02
CA GLU A 50 -16.02 9.34 -10.01
C GLU A 50 -16.76 9.35 -11.38
N ASP A 51 -16.63 10.41 -12.19
CA ASP A 51 -17.49 10.64 -13.36
C ASP A 51 -16.83 10.41 -14.74
N MET A 52 -15.54 10.10 -14.79
CA MET A 52 -14.84 9.89 -16.06
C MET A 52 -15.03 8.46 -16.57
N HIS A 53 -15.58 8.29 -17.77
CA HIS A 53 -15.89 6.99 -18.41
C HIS A 53 -14.64 6.13 -18.77
N ARG A 54 -13.47 6.48 -18.23
CA ARG A 54 -12.18 5.76 -18.25
C ARG A 54 -11.47 5.86 -16.87
N GLY A 55 -12.21 6.05 -15.79
CA GLY A 55 -11.71 6.13 -14.42
C GLY A 55 -11.42 4.76 -13.82
N LEU A 56 -10.75 4.76 -12.65
CA LEU A 56 -10.49 3.57 -11.85
C LEU A 56 -11.81 2.92 -11.40
N THR A 57 -11.88 1.59 -11.35
CA THR A 57 -13.01 0.90 -10.71
C THR A 57 -13.03 1.18 -9.20
N ALA A 58 -14.15 0.87 -8.54
CA ALA A 58 -14.27 0.98 -7.09
C ALA A 58 -13.22 0.11 -6.37
N GLU A 59 -12.95 -1.09 -6.87
CA GLU A 59 -11.91 -1.97 -6.32
C GLU A 59 -10.50 -1.41 -6.52
N GLU A 60 -10.21 -0.85 -7.71
CA GLU A 60 -8.91 -0.24 -8.01
C GLU A 60 -8.67 0.99 -7.14
N ARG A 61 -9.70 1.81 -6.93
CA ARG A 61 -9.68 2.95 -6.00
C ARG A 61 -9.40 2.51 -4.57
N HIS A 62 -10.16 1.53 -4.08
CA HIS A 62 -9.99 0.99 -2.74
C HIS A 62 -8.59 0.40 -2.54
N MET A 63 -8.05 -0.29 -3.55
CA MET A 63 -6.68 -0.79 -3.52
C MET A 63 -5.65 0.34 -3.46
N LEU A 64 -5.85 1.41 -4.24
CA LEU A 64 -4.95 2.56 -4.27
C LEU A 64 -4.93 3.29 -2.92
N VAL A 65 -6.09 3.49 -2.31
CA VAL A 65 -6.22 4.04 -0.94
C VAL A 65 -5.51 3.13 0.07
N ASN A 66 -5.70 1.81 0.00
CA ASN A 66 -5.01 0.87 0.88
C ASN A 66 -3.48 0.90 0.71
N ILE A 67 -2.98 1.10 -0.51
CA ILE A 67 -1.54 1.26 -0.78
C ILE A 67 -0.99 2.55 -0.16
N LEU A 68 -1.74 3.65 -0.23
CA LEU A 68 -1.33 4.90 0.41
C LEU A 68 -1.25 4.72 1.94
N ASN A 69 -2.26 4.11 2.54
CA ASN A 69 -2.31 3.81 3.97
C ASN A 69 -1.24 2.80 4.41
N PHE A 70 -0.84 1.86 3.55
CA PHE A 70 0.13 0.82 3.88
C PHE A 70 1.49 1.38 4.33
N GLY A 71 1.91 2.53 3.81
CA GLY A 71 3.18 3.17 4.20
C GLY A 71 3.21 3.65 5.66
N GLU A 72 2.05 3.85 6.28
CA GLU A 72 1.91 4.33 7.66
C GLU A 72 1.60 3.20 8.64
N LEU A 73 1.14 2.04 8.14
CA LEU A 73 0.83 0.88 8.96
C LEU A 73 2.07 0.35 9.66
N ARG A 74 1.93 0.09 10.95
CA ARG A 74 2.93 -0.56 11.79
C ARG A 74 2.59 -2.04 11.93
N VAL A 75 3.55 -2.84 12.40
CA VAL A 75 3.37 -4.29 12.59
C VAL A 75 2.26 -4.57 13.61
N ASP A 76 2.17 -3.77 14.67
CA ASP A 76 1.13 -3.88 15.69
C ASP A 76 -0.29 -3.64 15.16
N ASP A 77 -0.44 -2.87 14.07
CA ASP A 77 -1.74 -2.60 13.46
C ASP A 77 -2.32 -3.80 12.70
N VAL A 78 -1.46 -4.75 12.28
CA VAL A 78 -1.85 -5.86 11.38
C VAL A 78 -1.49 -7.25 11.90
N MET A 79 -0.69 -7.36 12.97
CA MET A 79 -0.29 -8.65 13.53
C MET A 79 -1.45 -9.38 14.21
N VAL A 80 -1.34 -10.71 14.29
CA VAL A 80 -2.24 -11.52 15.12
C VAL A 80 -1.88 -11.27 16.60
N PRO A 81 -2.84 -10.87 17.46
CA PRO A 81 -2.57 -10.68 18.88
C PRO A 81 -2.02 -11.96 19.51
N ARG A 82 -1.07 -11.81 20.44
CA ARG A 82 -0.40 -12.95 21.08
C ARG A 82 -1.35 -13.98 21.67
N ALA A 83 -2.47 -13.54 22.25
CA ALA A 83 -3.48 -14.41 22.85
C ALA A 83 -4.20 -15.31 21.82
N ASP A 84 -4.21 -14.89 20.55
CA ASP A 84 -4.88 -15.58 19.46
C ASP A 84 -3.90 -16.40 18.59
N VAL A 85 -2.61 -16.39 18.92
CA VAL A 85 -1.59 -17.15 18.19
C VAL A 85 -1.72 -18.64 18.48
N VAL A 86 -2.03 -19.42 17.44
CA VAL A 86 -1.97 -20.89 17.47
C VAL A 86 -0.54 -21.32 17.16
N GLY A 87 0.14 -21.88 18.17
CA GLY A 87 1.49 -22.40 18.07
C GLY A 87 1.59 -23.89 18.43
N VAL A 88 2.74 -24.48 18.15
CA VAL A 88 3.07 -25.87 18.46
C VAL A 88 4.18 -25.88 19.50
N GLU A 89 4.00 -26.62 20.60
CA GLU A 89 5.07 -26.82 21.58
C GLU A 89 6.15 -27.77 21.03
N GLU A 90 7.43 -27.55 21.34
CA GLU A 90 8.54 -28.39 20.84
C GLU A 90 8.40 -29.88 21.21
N SER A 91 7.70 -30.16 22.30
CA SER A 91 7.44 -31.50 22.84
C SER A 91 6.22 -32.18 22.20
N ALA A 92 5.45 -31.47 21.37
CA ALA A 92 4.21 -31.96 20.78
C ALA A 92 4.42 -33.17 19.87
N SER A 93 3.52 -34.14 19.94
CA SER A 93 3.56 -35.29 19.04
C SER A 93 3.12 -34.89 17.63
N LEU A 94 3.51 -35.69 16.63
CA LEU A 94 3.07 -35.46 15.25
C LEU A 94 1.54 -35.52 15.11
N GLU A 95 0.86 -36.34 15.92
CA GLU A 95 -0.59 -36.42 15.95
C GLU A 95 -1.22 -35.11 16.47
N ASP A 96 -0.65 -34.50 17.51
CA ASP A 96 -1.12 -33.22 18.03
C ASP A 96 -0.95 -32.10 17.00
N VAL A 97 0.18 -32.09 16.27
CA VAL A 97 0.41 -31.14 15.18
C VAL A 97 -0.64 -31.28 14.07
N LEU A 98 -0.93 -32.51 13.64
CA LEU A 98 -1.97 -32.76 12.64
C LEU A 98 -3.37 -32.35 13.12
N ARG A 99 -3.65 -32.54 14.41
CA ARG A 99 -4.89 -32.09 15.04
C ARG A 99 -5.02 -30.56 14.97
N LEU A 100 -3.96 -29.84 15.35
CA LEU A 100 -3.91 -28.37 15.28
C LEU A 100 -4.10 -27.84 13.86
N TYR A 101 -3.50 -28.49 12.86
CA TYR A 101 -3.71 -28.11 11.46
C TYR A 101 -5.16 -28.29 10.99
N ARG A 102 -5.80 -29.38 11.41
CA ARG A 102 -7.21 -29.64 11.09
C ARG A 102 -8.15 -28.62 11.74
N GLU A 103 -7.84 -28.15 12.94
CA GLU A 103 -8.70 -27.25 13.71
C GLU A 103 -8.55 -25.79 13.30
N SER A 104 -7.33 -25.35 12.95
CA SER A 104 -7.02 -23.93 12.78
C SER A 104 -6.88 -23.47 11.32
N SER A 105 -6.83 -24.38 10.34
CA SER A 105 -6.70 -24.07 8.91
C SER A 105 -5.50 -23.17 8.52
N HIS A 106 -4.47 -23.08 9.37
CA HIS A 106 -3.25 -22.30 9.07
C HIS A 106 -2.25 -23.11 8.24
N SER A 107 -1.59 -22.45 7.28
CA SER A 107 -0.51 -23.09 6.50
C SER A 107 0.81 -23.18 7.27
N ARG A 108 1.00 -22.34 8.28
CA ARG A 108 2.24 -22.15 9.05
C ARG A 108 1.90 -21.97 10.52
N MET A 109 2.68 -22.58 11.41
CA MET A 109 2.56 -22.37 12.85
C MET A 109 3.95 -22.18 13.46
N PRO A 110 4.11 -21.25 14.42
CA PRO A 110 5.32 -21.15 15.21
C PRO A 110 5.49 -22.38 16.08
N VAL A 111 6.72 -22.87 16.16
CA VAL A 111 7.14 -23.86 17.15
C VAL A 111 7.83 -23.12 18.28
N TYR A 112 7.41 -23.37 19.52
CA TYR A 112 7.93 -22.68 20.70
C TYR A 112 8.37 -23.66 21.79
N ARG A 113 9.25 -23.20 22.68
CA ARG A 113 9.65 -23.93 23.89
C ARG A 113 9.06 -23.26 25.11
N GLU A 114 8.37 -24.01 25.96
CA GLU A 114 7.69 -23.57 27.20
C GLU A 114 6.60 -22.50 26.98
N THR A 115 6.91 -21.38 26.33
CA THR A 115 6.02 -20.26 26.06
C THR A 115 6.22 -19.71 24.64
N LEU A 116 5.23 -19.00 24.11
CA LEU A 116 5.34 -18.26 22.84
C LEU A 116 6.37 -17.10 22.88
N ASP A 117 7.08 -16.88 23.99
CA ASP A 117 8.19 -15.90 24.07
C ASP A 117 9.54 -16.51 23.64
N ASP A 118 9.65 -17.85 23.55
CA ASP A 118 10.81 -18.56 23.01
C ASP A 118 10.43 -19.31 21.71
N PRO A 119 10.19 -18.59 20.59
CA PRO A 119 9.96 -19.23 19.30
C PRO A 119 11.26 -19.81 18.77
N ILE A 120 11.28 -21.13 18.56
CA ILE A 120 12.45 -21.87 18.09
C ILE A 120 12.40 -22.17 16.59
N GLY A 121 11.25 -21.96 15.94
CA GLY A 121 11.10 -22.19 14.51
C GLY A 121 9.65 -22.13 14.03
N MET A 122 9.40 -22.72 12.87
CA MET A 122 8.09 -22.81 12.25
C MET A 122 7.88 -24.20 11.67
N VAL A 123 6.64 -24.67 11.67
CA VAL A 123 6.20 -25.86 10.94
C VAL A 123 5.27 -25.44 9.81
N HIS A 124 5.46 -26.03 8.64
CA HIS A 124 4.59 -25.86 7.48
C HIS A 124 3.74 -27.11 7.25
N LEU A 125 2.45 -26.93 6.96
CA LEU A 125 1.55 -28.04 6.62
C LEU A 125 2.10 -28.84 5.43
N LYS A 126 2.64 -28.16 4.42
CA LYS A 126 3.22 -28.81 3.23
C LYS A 126 4.38 -29.77 3.58
N ASP A 127 5.19 -29.45 4.59
CA ASP A 127 6.37 -30.24 4.95
C ASP A 127 5.92 -31.48 5.75
N VAL A 128 4.90 -31.32 6.59
CA VAL A 128 4.23 -32.44 7.25
C VAL A 128 3.61 -33.38 6.22
N LEU A 129 2.89 -32.86 5.22
CA LEU A 129 2.31 -33.68 4.16
C LEU A 129 3.39 -34.40 3.33
N ALA A 130 4.49 -33.72 3.00
CA ALA A 130 5.61 -34.31 2.29
C ALA A 130 6.29 -35.43 3.10
N TRP A 131 6.26 -35.38 4.44
CA TRP A 131 6.75 -36.46 5.28
C TRP A 131 5.91 -37.74 5.18
N PHE A 132 4.61 -37.60 4.92
CA PHE A 132 3.69 -38.74 4.74
C PHE A 132 3.59 -39.21 3.28
N ALA A 133 3.96 -38.38 2.32
CA ALA A 133 3.93 -38.72 0.90
C ALA A 133 5.27 -39.37 0.50
N PRO A 134 5.28 -40.67 0.15
CA PRO A 134 6.49 -41.37 -0.30
C PRO A 134 7.01 -40.88 -1.66
#